data_AF-D4AQ68-F1
#
_entry.id   AF-D4AQ68-F1
#
_cell.length_a   1.000
_cell.length_b   1.000
_cell.length_c   1.000
_cell.angle_alpha   90.00
_cell.angle_beta   90.00
_cell.angle_gamma   90.00
#
_symmetry.space_group_name_H-M   'P 1'
#
loop_
_entity.id
_entity.type
_entity.pdbx_description
1 polymer ?
#
loop_
_entity_poly.entity_id
_entity_poly.type
_entity_poly.pdbx_seq_one_letter_code
_entity_poly.pdbx_strand_id
1 'polypeptide(L)'
;MVDYWDPSQKGSHVKFLPLGLVLKKGRENTENEAKALTVAEQYISISTPRLIDSVMVNKTSGFILMTKVVGRSLSSKLHRITWEELEQIVSGFTDRLLQDVKGARDKPPLSFLYEKKHKVYFTNSDIHMTNLFVTRGRLSGVVDWENAGFKPEYWEYIRAMWAYGADKHAKCLYGSAFGDKYKEEYEAERYILRRCSWLL
;
A
#
# COMPACT_ATOMS: atom_id res chain seq x y z
N MET A 1 23.06 22.77 -14.22
CA MET A 1 22.62 22.18 -12.94
C MET A 1 21.85 23.25 -12.18
N VAL A 2 20.52 23.25 -12.29
CA VAL A 2 19.63 24.05 -11.45
C VAL A 2 18.47 23.10 -11.17
N ASP A 3 18.53 22.45 -10.01
CA ASP A 3 17.37 21.78 -9.44
C ASP A 3 16.30 22.84 -9.29
N TYR A 4 15.11 22.60 -9.83
CA TYR A 4 13.94 23.45 -9.60
C TYR A 4 13.58 23.32 -8.10
N TRP A 5 14.27 24.10 -7.28
CA TRP A 5 14.04 24.25 -5.87
C TRP A 5 12.97 25.31 -5.72
N ASP A 6 11.73 24.91 -5.41
CA ASP A 6 10.76 25.82 -4.83
C ASP A 6 11.15 26.01 -3.36
N PRO A 7 11.67 27.18 -2.95
CA PRO A 7 12.10 27.42 -1.59
C PRO A 7 10.94 27.64 -0.62
N SER A 8 9.73 27.90 -1.12
CA SER A 8 8.60 28.29 -0.27
C SER A 8 7.84 27.08 0.28
N GLN A 9 7.61 26.04 -0.55
CA GLN A 9 6.91 24.78 -0.26
C GLN A 9 5.65 24.93 0.62
N LYS A 10 5.04 26.12 0.63
CA LYS A 10 3.95 26.48 1.54
C LYS A 10 2.70 25.74 1.10
N GLY A 11 2.19 24.86 1.97
CA GLY A 11 1.01 24.04 1.69
C GLY A 11 1.28 22.74 0.92
N SER A 12 2.53 22.49 0.48
CA SER A 12 2.86 21.21 -0.15
C SER A 12 2.85 20.07 0.86
N HIS A 13 2.20 18.97 0.50
CA HIS A 13 2.27 17.70 1.24
C HIS A 13 3.65 17.05 1.16
N VAL A 14 4.51 17.46 0.22
CA VAL A 14 5.87 16.93 0.05
C VAL A 14 6.86 18.07 0.19
N LYS A 15 7.81 17.91 1.10
CA LYS A 15 8.88 18.86 1.35
C LYS A 15 10.24 18.27 1.02
N PHE A 16 11.05 18.99 0.25
CA PHE A 16 12.43 18.61 -0.02
C PHE A 16 13.34 19.22 1.02
N LEU A 17 14.17 18.39 1.65
CA LEU A 17 15.09 18.76 2.71
C LEU A 17 16.54 18.69 2.18
N PRO A 18 17.50 19.33 2.88
CA PRO A 18 18.92 19.16 2.59
C PRO A 18 19.35 17.68 2.59
N LEU A 19 20.52 17.40 2.00
CA LEU A 19 21.11 16.06 1.93
C LEU A 19 20.30 15.04 1.12
N GLY A 20 19.44 15.53 0.21
CA GLY A 20 18.65 14.66 -0.66
C GLY A 20 17.56 13.90 0.10
N LEU A 21 16.96 14.53 1.11
CA LEU A 21 15.85 13.97 1.89
C LEU A 21 14.51 14.56 1.45
N VAL A 22 13.44 13.82 1.68
CA VAL A 22 12.06 14.20 1.40
C VAL A 22 11.19 13.90 2.61
N LEU A 23 10.47 14.90 3.08
CA LEU A 23 9.46 14.78 4.13
C LEU A 23 8.06 14.87 3.50
N LYS A 24 7.31 13.78 3.53
CA LYS A 24 5.93 13.73 3.07
C LYS A 24 4.98 13.75 4.26
N LYS A 25 4.02 14.67 4.25
CA LYS A 25 2.83 14.63 5.11
C LYS A 25 1.84 13.65 4.50
N GLY A 26 1.69 12.49 5.12
CA GLY A 26 0.76 11.47 4.69
C GLY A 26 -0.68 11.72 5.18
N ARG A 27 -1.60 10.95 4.59
CA ARG A 27 -3.04 10.92 4.93
C ARG A 27 -3.33 9.65 5.76
N GLU A 28 -4.57 9.17 5.75
CA GLU A 28 -4.99 7.99 6.52
C GLU A 28 -4.14 6.73 6.26
N ASN A 29 -3.54 6.62 5.07
CA ASN A 29 -2.70 5.49 4.66
C ASN A 29 -1.19 5.69 4.87
N THR A 30 -0.77 6.62 5.73
CA THR A 30 0.66 6.93 5.95
C THR A 30 1.47 5.69 6.38
N GLU A 31 0.93 4.91 7.30
CA GLU A 31 1.61 3.70 7.80
C GLU A 31 1.75 2.64 6.69
N ASN A 32 0.73 2.49 5.84
CA ASN A 32 0.76 1.56 4.72
C ASN A 32 1.80 1.98 3.68
N GLU A 33 1.93 3.28 3.40
CA GLU A 33 2.95 3.79 2.48
C GLU A 33 4.37 3.57 3.03
N ALA A 34 4.62 3.84 4.32
CA ALA A 34 5.91 3.59 4.94
C ALA A 34 6.29 2.09 4.85
N LYS A 35 5.37 1.19 5.19
CA LYS A 35 5.60 -0.27 5.08
C LYS A 35 5.84 -0.70 3.64
N ALA A 36 5.08 -0.15 2.68
CA ALA A 36 5.26 -0.44 1.26
C ALA A 36 6.63 0.01 0.75
N LEU A 37 7.17 1.14 1.23
CA LEU A 37 8.52 1.59 0.87
C LEU A 37 9.60 0.60 1.35
N THR A 38 9.46 0.01 2.53
CA THR A 38 10.42 -1.01 2.98
C THR A 38 10.36 -2.27 2.12
N VAL A 39 9.18 -2.70 1.68
CA VAL A 39 9.03 -3.82 0.73
C VAL A 39 9.69 -3.45 -0.61
N ALA A 40 9.41 -2.23 -1.08
CA ALA A 40 9.98 -1.72 -2.33
C ALA A 40 11.51 -1.69 -2.29
N GLU A 41 12.12 -1.27 -1.17
CA GLU A 41 13.58 -1.28 -1.00
C GLU A 41 14.18 -2.69 -1.06
N GLN A 42 13.46 -3.71 -0.58
CA GLN A 42 13.96 -5.08 -0.54
C GLN A 42 13.87 -5.80 -1.88
N TYR A 43 12.79 -5.55 -2.63
CA TYR A 43 12.46 -6.35 -3.80
C TYR A 43 12.57 -5.59 -5.11
N ILE A 44 12.26 -4.28 -5.12
CA ILE A 44 12.23 -3.48 -6.34
C ILE A 44 13.62 -2.93 -6.63
N SER A 45 14.14 -3.30 -7.79
CA SER A 45 15.46 -2.91 -8.30
C SER A 45 15.50 -1.51 -8.91
N ILE A 46 14.34 -0.99 -9.33
CA ILE A 46 14.21 0.40 -9.77
C ILE A 46 14.48 1.31 -8.58
N SER A 47 15.10 2.47 -8.82
CA SER A 47 15.35 3.46 -7.77
C SER A 47 14.05 3.83 -7.04
N THR A 48 13.93 3.36 -5.80
CA THR A 48 12.81 3.62 -4.88
C THR A 48 13.29 4.50 -3.74
N PRO A 49 12.41 5.36 -3.17
CA PRO A 49 12.74 6.08 -1.95
C PRO A 49 13.07 5.09 -0.83
N ARG A 50 14.19 5.28 -0.16
CA ARG A 50 14.52 4.51 1.05
C ARG A 50 13.83 5.17 2.23
N LEU A 51 13.09 4.39 3.01
CA LEU A 51 12.46 4.89 4.21
C LEU A 51 13.55 5.19 5.26
N ILE A 52 13.57 6.41 5.78
CA ILE A 52 14.43 6.78 6.91
C ILE A 52 13.65 6.68 8.21
N ASP A 53 12.45 7.26 8.26
CA ASP A 53 11.59 7.22 9.44
C ASP A 53 10.13 7.53 9.06
N SER A 54 9.18 7.12 9.91
CA SER A 54 7.79 7.52 9.81
C SER A 54 7.15 7.70 11.19
N VAL A 55 6.41 8.80 11.36
CA VAL A 55 5.73 9.12 12.62
C VAL A 55 4.26 9.36 12.37
N MET A 56 3.40 8.66 13.11
CA MET A 56 1.98 8.94 13.14
C MET A 56 1.70 10.02 14.18
N VAL A 57 1.04 11.11 13.76
CA VAL A 57 0.58 12.17 14.67
C VAL A 57 -0.77 11.80 15.27
N ASN A 58 -1.64 11.18 14.47
CA ASN A 58 -2.92 10.62 14.88
C ASN A 58 -3.33 9.52 13.88
N LYS A 59 -4.54 8.96 14.01
CA LYS A 59 -5.02 7.88 13.13
C LYS A 59 -5.13 8.26 11.66
N THR A 60 -5.20 9.55 11.32
CA THR A 60 -5.48 10.04 9.96
C THR A 60 -4.35 10.87 9.34
N SER A 61 -3.30 11.15 10.11
CA SER A 61 -2.18 11.98 9.67
C SER A 61 -0.87 11.53 10.29
N GLY A 62 0.14 11.41 9.44
CA GLY A 62 1.52 11.19 9.84
C GLY A 62 2.50 11.82 8.87
N PHE A 63 3.78 11.60 9.13
CA PHE A 63 4.88 12.04 8.31
C PHE A 63 5.76 10.86 7.93
N ILE A 64 6.28 10.89 6.71
CA ILE A 64 7.24 9.92 6.18
C ILE A 64 8.48 10.70 5.76
N LEU A 65 9.62 10.32 6.32
CA LEU A 65 10.94 10.82 5.93
C LEU A 65 11.62 9.74 5.08
N MET A 66 12.04 10.11 3.88
CA MET A 66 12.63 9.19 2.92
C MET A 66 13.71 9.86 2.07
N THR A 67 14.51 9.07 1.36
CA THR A 67 15.49 9.61 0.39
C THR A 67 14.80 10.15 -0.86
N LYS A 68 15.39 11.17 -1.47
CA LYS A 68 14.96 11.73 -2.75
C LYS A 68 15.38 10.78 -3.87
N VAL A 69 14.41 10.34 -4.68
CA VAL A 69 14.69 9.68 -5.95
C VAL A 69 15.15 10.73 -6.97
N VAL A 70 16.29 10.48 -7.60
CA VAL A 70 16.84 11.38 -8.62
C VAL A 70 16.03 11.23 -9.90
N GLY A 71 15.36 12.29 -10.31
CA GLY A 71 14.56 12.28 -11.53
C GLY A 71 13.64 13.49 -11.65
N ARG A 72 12.85 13.49 -12.73
CA ARG A 72 11.74 14.43 -12.92
C ARG A 72 10.47 13.61 -13.13
N SER A 73 9.35 14.14 -12.65
CA SER A 73 8.05 13.52 -12.89
C SER A 73 7.81 13.32 -14.38
N LEU A 74 7.31 12.15 -14.76
CA LEU A 74 6.90 11.86 -16.14
C LEU A 74 5.89 12.89 -16.63
N SER A 75 4.96 13.31 -15.77
CA SER A 75 3.96 14.35 -16.06
C SER A 75 4.58 15.68 -16.52
N SER A 76 5.78 16.03 -16.03
CA SER A 76 6.48 17.26 -16.42
C SER A 76 7.13 17.20 -17.81
N LYS A 77 7.17 16.02 -18.42
CA LYS A 77 7.83 15.75 -19.70
C LYS A 77 6.89 15.16 -20.76
N LEU A 78 5.60 14.95 -20.46
CA LEU A 78 4.66 14.31 -21.39
C LEU A 78 4.62 15.01 -22.77
N HIS A 79 4.79 16.33 -22.81
CA HIS A 79 4.82 17.10 -24.07
C HIS A 79 6.10 16.92 -24.90
N ARG A 80 7.10 16.19 -24.40
CA ARG A 80 8.41 15.98 -25.03
C ARG A 80 8.75 14.52 -25.27
N ILE A 81 7.84 13.60 -24.97
CA ILE A 81 8.02 12.15 -25.07
C ILE A 81 7.06 11.66 -26.15
N THR A 82 7.50 10.77 -27.03
CA THR A 82 6.60 10.17 -28.03
C THR A 82 5.71 9.11 -27.39
N TRP A 83 4.63 8.71 -28.06
CA TRP A 83 3.76 7.65 -27.55
C TRP A 83 4.51 6.32 -27.40
N GLU A 84 5.38 5.99 -28.35
CA GLU A 84 6.19 4.77 -28.34
C GLU A 84 7.18 4.76 -27.17
N GLU A 85 7.84 5.89 -26.89
CA GLU A 85 8.72 6.03 -25.73
C GLU A 85 7.94 5.91 -24.42
N LEU A 86 6.74 6.49 -24.35
CA LEU A 86 5.87 6.40 -23.16
C LEU A 86 5.43 4.95 -22.91
N GLU A 87 5.02 4.24 -23.96
CA GLU A 87 4.66 2.82 -23.89
C GLU A 87 5.84 1.95 -23.44
N GLN A 88 7.05 2.20 -23.94
CA GLN A 88 8.26 1.49 -23.51
C GLN A 88 8.57 1.75 -22.03
N ILE A 89 8.41 2.98 -21.55
CA ILE A 89 8.62 3.32 -20.13
C ILE A 89 7.62 2.58 -19.24
N VAL A 90 6.34 2.58 -19.60
CA VAL A 90 5.27 1.96 -18.79
C VAL A 90 5.36 0.43 -18.82
N SER A 91 5.60 -0.16 -19.99
CA SER A 91 5.79 -1.61 -20.13
C SER A 91 7.06 -2.08 -19.40
N GLY A 92 8.18 -1.37 -19.59
CA GLY A 92 9.43 -1.67 -18.90
C GLY A 92 9.32 -1.59 -17.37
N PHE A 93 8.56 -0.63 -16.84
CA PHE A 93 8.25 -0.58 -15.40
C PHE A 93 7.48 -1.81 -14.94
N THR A 94 6.45 -2.20 -15.68
CA THR A 94 5.59 -3.35 -15.35
C THR A 94 6.38 -4.65 -15.35
N ASP A 95 7.17 -4.89 -16.40
CA ASP A 95 7.99 -6.10 -16.53
C ASP A 95 9.03 -6.20 -15.42
N ARG A 96 9.69 -5.08 -15.10
CA ARG A 96 10.69 -5.04 -14.03
C ARG A 96 10.05 -5.30 -12.67
N LEU A 97 8.91 -4.67 -12.37
CA LEU A 97 8.18 -4.91 -11.14
C LEU A 97 7.84 -6.40 -10.99
N LEU A 98 7.30 -7.02 -12.05
CA LEU A 98 6.96 -8.44 -12.05
C LEU A 98 8.19 -9.34 -11.87
N GLN A 99 9.30 -9.02 -12.52
CA GLN A 99 10.55 -9.77 -12.38
C GLN A 99 11.10 -9.72 -10.95
N ASP A 100 11.05 -8.53 -10.36
CA ASP A 100 11.60 -8.21 -9.04
C ASP A 100 10.86 -8.96 -7.92
N VAL A 101 9.53 -9.05 -8.00
CA VAL A 101 8.74 -9.82 -7.02
C VAL A 101 8.71 -11.32 -7.31
N LYS A 102 9.11 -11.76 -8.52
CA LYS A 102 9.03 -13.17 -8.94
C LYS A 102 9.81 -14.12 -8.03
N GLY A 103 10.98 -13.71 -7.54
CA GLY A 103 11.80 -14.56 -6.66
C GLY A 103 11.32 -14.59 -5.20
N ALA A 104 10.62 -13.55 -4.76
CA ALA A 104 10.06 -13.46 -3.41
C ALA A 104 8.76 -14.26 -3.27
N ARG A 105 7.97 -14.30 -4.35
CA ARG A 105 6.67 -14.97 -4.39
C ARG A 105 6.76 -16.46 -4.04
N ASP A 106 7.85 -17.13 -4.41
CA ASP A 106 7.99 -18.59 -4.28
C ASP A 106 8.56 -19.00 -2.90
N LYS A 107 8.75 -18.03 -1.98
CA LYS A 107 9.30 -18.28 -0.63
C LYS A 107 8.21 -18.10 0.44
N PRO A 108 8.15 -18.94 1.49
CA PRO A 108 7.24 -18.72 2.59
C PRO A 108 7.51 -17.40 3.33
N PRO A 109 6.46 -16.71 3.82
CA PRO A 109 5.04 -17.08 3.72
C PRO A 109 4.35 -16.56 2.46
N LEU A 110 5.04 -15.80 1.61
CA LEU A 110 4.49 -15.26 0.36
C LEU A 110 3.97 -16.37 -0.56
N SER A 111 4.66 -17.51 -0.60
CA SER A 111 4.26 -18.66 -1.44
C SER A 111 2.84 -19.15 -1.15
N PHE A 112 2.34 -19.02 0.08
CA PHE A 112 0.96 -19.38 0.41
C PHE A 112 -0.09 -18.56 -0.35
N LEU A 113 0.19 -17.28 -0.64
CA LEU A 113 -0.73 -16.41 -1.40
C LEU A 113 -0.83 -16.83 -2.88
N TYR A 114 0.21 -17.46 -3.41
CA TYR A 114 0.33 -17.80 -4.83
C TYR A 114 0.09 -19.28 -5.13
N GLU A 115 0.37 -20.18 -4.19
CA GLU A 115 0.14 -21.62 -4.34
C GLU A 115 -1.36 -21.97 -4.28
N LYS A 116 -2.14 -21.22 -3.48
CA LYS A 116 -3.58 -21.43 -3.37
C LYS A 116 -4.31 -20.79 -4.54
N LYS A 117 -5.22 -21.57 -5.14
CA LYS A 117 -6.16 -21.05 -6.14
C LYS A 117 -7.29 -20.30 -5.47
N HIS A 118 -7.25 -18.98 -5.58
CA HIS A 118 -8.33 -18.11 -5.13
C HIS A 118 -9.25 -17.72 -6.27
N LYS A 119 -10.56 -17.72 -6.01
CA LYS A 119 -11.51 -17.09 -6.93
C LYS A 119 -11.39 -15.58 -6.84
N VAL A 120 -11.56 -14.91 -7.97
CA VAL A 120 -11.59 -13.46 -8.04
C VAL A 120 -13.04 -13.01 -7.94
N TYR A 121 -13.34 -12.12 -7.00
CA TYR A 121 -14.66 -11.51 -6.81
C TYR A 121 -14.56 -10.00 -6.84
N PHE A 122 -15.68 -9.34 -7.12
CA PHE A 122 -15.78 -7.90 -6.91
C PHE A 122 -15.89 -7.64 -5.40
N THR A 123 -14.85 -7.02 -4.84
CA THR A 123 -14.71 -6.72 -3.41
C THR A 123 -14.94 -5.24 -3.17
N ASN A 124 -15.51 -4.87 -2.03
CA ASN A 124 -15.58 -3.47 -1.62
C ASN A 124 -14.18 -2.97 -1.19
N SER A 125 -13.37 -3.86 -0.61
CA SER A 125 -12.00 -3.58 -0.15
C SER A 125 -11.89 -2.56 0.98
N ASP A 126 -13.01 -2.15 1.58
CA ASP A 126 -13.01 -1.24 2.72
C ASP A 126 -14.23 -1.47 3.64
N ILE A 127 -14.46 -2.74 4.02
CA ILE A 127 -15.51 -3.14 4.97
C ILE A 127 -15.15 -2.70 6.40
N HIS A 128 -15.23 -1.38 6.60
CA HIS A 128 -15.27 -0.74 7.90
C HIS A 128 -16.72 -0.73 8.39
N MET A 129 -16.95 -0.91 9.70
CA MET A 129 -18.28 -0.93 10.31
C MET A 129 -19.06 0.36 10.06
N THR A 130 -18.39 1.50 9.87
CA THR A 130 -19.05 2.77 9.51
C THR A 130 -19.61 2.78 8.09
N ASN A 131 -19.13 1.87 7.25
CA ASN A 131 -19.55 1.75 5.85
C ASN A 131 -20.69 0.72 5.69
N LEU A 132 -21.06 0.02 6.77
CA LEU A 132 -22.13 -0.98 6.79
C LEU A 132 -23.39 -0.42 7.47
N PHE A 133 -24.51 -0.50 6.76
CA PHE A 133 -25.81 -0.06 7.25
C PHE A 133 -26.64 -1.25 7.67
N VAL A 134 -27.33 -1.16 8.81
CA VAL A 134 -28.16 -2.24 9.36
C VAL A 134 -29.57 -1.73 9.64
N THR A 135 -30.57 -2.44 9.14
CA THR A 135 -31.99 -2.16 9.38
C THR A 135 -32.66 -3.42 9.91
N ARG A 136 -33.27 -3.34 11.10
CA ARG A 136 -33.93 -4.48 11.79
C ARG A 136 -33.00 -5.70 11.94
N GLY A 137 -31.75 -5.46 12.33
CA GLY A 137 -30.75 -6.52 12.55
C GLY A 137 -30.24 -7.21 11.27
N ARG A 138 -30.59 -6.70 10.08
CA ARG A 138 -30.07 -7.21 8.79
C ARG A 138 -29.28 -6.13 8.08
N LEU A 139 -28.19 -6.53 7.41
CA LEU A 139 -27.45 -5.65 6.52
C LEU A 139 -28.43 -5.04 5.49
N SER A 140 -28.46 -3.71 5.43
CA SER A 140 -29.36 -2.95 4.57
C SER A 140 -28.63 -2.11 3.54
N GLY A 141 -27.32 -1.90 3.69
CA GLY A 141 -26.53 -1.18 2.69
C GLY A 141 -25.03 -1.23 2.97
N VAL A 142 -24.27 -0.96 1.92
CA VAL A 142 -22.81 -0.77 1.97
C VAL A 142 -22.48 0.49 1.18
N VAL A 143 -21.71 1.39 1.77
CA VAL A 143 -21.24 2.63 1.14
C VAL A 143 -19.72 2.61 0.99
N ASP A 144 -19.17 3.68 0.42
CA ASP A 144 -17.73 3.86 0.26
C ASP A 144 -17.07 2.79 -0.63
N TRP A 145 -17.31 2.91 -1.93
CA TRP A 145 -16.86 1.96 -2.95
C TRP A 145 -15.60 2.41 -3.69
N GLU A 146 -14.89 3.43 -3.18
CA GLU A 146 -13.74 4.04 -3.88
C GLU A 146 -12.56 3.05 -4.07
N ASN A 147 -12.43 2.09 -3.15
CA ASN A 147 -11.37 1.08 -3.16
C ASN A 147 -11.82 -0.24 -3.81
N ALA A 148 -13.05 -0.29 -4.31
CA ALA A 148 -13.66 -1.51 -4.82
C ALA A 148 -12.97 -2.00 -6.09
N GLY A 149 -12.96 -3.33 -6.28
CA GLY A 149 -12.37 -3.93 -7.45
C GLY A 149 -12.36 -5.45 -7.44
N PHE A 150 -12.01 -6.03 -8.58
CA PHE A 150 -11.83 -7.47 -8.72
C PHE A 150 -10.54 -7.91 -8.02
N LYS A 151 -10.69 -8.68 -6.94
CA LYS A 151 -9.60 -9.13 -6.09
C LYS A 151 -9.84 -10.57 -5.62
N PRO A 152 -8.81 -11.28 -5.14
CA PRO A 152 -8.97 -12.60 -4.56
C PRO A 152 -10.00 -12.61 -3.43
N GLU A 153 -10.73 -13.72 -3.28
CA GLU A 153 -11.77 -13.90 -2.26
C GLU A 153 -11.33 -13.59 -0.82
N TYR A 154 -10.05 -13.79 -0.51
CA TYR A 154 -9.50 -13.50 0.81
C TYR A 154 -9.35 -12.00 1.08
N TRP A 155 -9.35 -11.15 0.05
CA TRP A 155 -8.97 -9.74 0.17
C TRP A 155 -9.89 -8.95 1.10
N GLU A 156 -11.19 -9.27 1.09
CA GLU A 156 -12.18 -8.65 1.96
C GLU A 156 -11.90 -8.94 3.44
N TYR A 157 -11.46 -10.16 3.75
CA TYR A 157 -11.04 -10.54 5.10
C TYR A 157 -9.77 -9.80 5.53
N ILE A 158 -8.77 -9.73 4.65
CA ILE A 158 -7.51 -9.02 4.93
C ILE A 158 -7.77 -7.57 5.30
N ARG A 159 -8.58 -6.88 4.49
CA ARG A 159 -8.91 -5.47 4.69
C ARG A 159 -9.66 -5.23 6.00
N ALA A 160 -10.64 -6.05 6.33
CA ALA A 160 -11.34 -5.98 7.61
C ALA A 160 -10.37 -6.18 8.80
N MET A 161 -9.46 -7.16 8.69
CA MET A 161 -8.48 -7.46 9.73
C MET A 161 -7.35 -6.41 9.85
N TRP A 162 -7.12 -5.57 8.83
CA TRP A 162 -6.20 -4.43 8.90
C TRP A 162 -6.82 -3.26 9.66
N ALA A 163 -8.03 -2.85 9.30
CA ALA A 163 -8.72 -1.72 9.93
C ALA A 163 -8.89 -1.90 11.45
N TYR A 164 -9.11 -3.14 11.88
CA TYR A 164 -9.35 -3.48 13.29
C TYR A 164 -8.27 -4.35 13.92
N GLY A 165 -7.08 -4.41 13.31
CA GLY A 165 -5.97 -5.26 13.72
C GLY A 165 -5.43 -5.01 15.14
N ALA A 166 -5.85 -3.96 15.84
CA ALA A 166 -5.53 -3.73 17.25
C ALA A 166 -6.68 -4.09 18.20
N ASP A 167 -7.93 -4.16 17.70
CA ASP A 167 -9.13 -4.43 18.48
C ASP A 167 -9.38 -5.95 18.55
N LYS A 168 -9.30 -6.51 19.76
CA LYS A 168 -9.50 -7.94 20.01
C LYS A 168 -10.93 -8.41 19.70
N HIS A 169 -11.94 -7.58 19.95
CA HIS A 169 -13.34 -7.92 19.73
C HIS A 169 -13.66 -7.94 18.23
N ALA A 170 -13.22 -6.91 17.51
CA ALA A 170 -13.41 -6.86 16.07
C ALA A 170 -12.64 -7.99 15.35
N LYS A 171 -11.40 -8.30 15.75
CA LYS A 171 -10.69 -9.49 15.25
C LYS A 171 -11.45 -10.79 15.45
N CYS A 172 -12.02 -11.00 16.63
CA CYS A 172 -12.79 -12.20 16.94
C CYS A 172 -14.05 -12.27 16.06
N LEU A 173 -14.75 -11.13 15.89
CA LEU A 173 -15.94 -11.02 15.05
C LEU A 173 -15.64 -11.36 13.59
N TYR A 174 -14.62 -10.72 13.00
CA TYR A 174 -14.26 -10.97 11.59
C TYR A 174 -13.64 -12.36 11.40
N GLY A 175 -12.84 -12.86 12.35
CA GLY A 175 -12.37 -14.25 12.35
C GLY A 175 -13.53 -15.24 12.29
N SER A 176 -14.53 -15.05 13.16
CA SER A 176 -15.73 -15.89 13.21
C SER A 176 -16.59 -15.76 11.96
N ALA A 177 -16.80 -14.54 11.44
CA ALA A 177 -17.65 -14.29 10.27
C ALA A 177 -17.09 -14.92 8.98
N PHE A 178 -15.76 -14.95 8.84
CA PHE A 178 -15.09 -15.57 7.69
C PHE A 178 -14.65 -17.03 7.95
N GLY A 179 -15.01 -17.59 9.10
CA GLY A 179 -14.74 -18.98 9.48
C GLY A 179 -13.25 -19.33 9.55
N ASP A 180 -12.40 -18.37 9.93
CA ASP A 180 -10.92 -18.48 9.99
C ASP A 180 -10.25 -19.00 8.70
N LYS A 181 -10.96 -18.97 7.57
CA LYS A 181 -10.55 -19.57 6.29
C LYS A 181 -9.26 -18.98 5.70
N TYR A 182 -8.99 -17.70 5.99
CA TYR A 182 -7.94 -16.91 5.34
C TYR A 182 -6.82 -16.48 6.30
N LYS A 183 -6.62 -17.21 7.39
CA LYS A 183 -5.64 -16.87 8.44
C LYS A 183 -4.20 -16.92 7.92
N GLU A 184 -3.88 -17.88 7.06
CA GLU A 184 -2.55 -18.05 6.47
C GLU A 184 -2.23 -16.92 5.49
N GLU A 185 -3.21 -16.54 4.66
CA GLU A 185 -3.16 -15.41 3.75
C GLU A 185 -2.99 -14.10 4.55
N TYR A 186 -3.68 -13.98 5.68
CA TYR A 186 -3.52 -12.85 6.60
C TYR A 186 -2.14 -12.78 7.25
N GLU A 187 -1.58 -13.90 7.68
CA GLU A 187 -0.21 -13.90 8.22
C GLU A 187 0.84 -13.71 7.11
N ALA A 188 0.60 -14.17 5.88
CA ALA A 188 1.47 -13.89 4.74
C ALA A 188 1.47 -12.40 4.37
N GLU A 189 0.29 -11.78 4.23
CA GLU A 189 0.12 -10.35 4.01
C GLU A 189 0.73 -9.54 5.16
N ARG A 190 0.46 -9.93 6.41
CA ARG A 190 1.07 -9.29 7.57
C ARG A 190 2.56 -9.47 7.62
N TYR A 191 3.11 -10.59 7.17
CA TYR A 191 4.54 -10.81 7.15
C TYR A 191 5.22 -9.85 6.19
N ILE A 192 4.65 -9.64 4.99
CA ILE A 192 5.12 -8.62 4.03
C ILE A 192 5.13 -7.25 4.69
N LEU A 193 4.09 -6.93 5.47
CA LEU A 193 3.94 -5.64 6.12
C LEU A 193 4.74 -5.47 7.42
N ARG A 194 5.08 -6.56 8.14
CA ARG A 194 5.75 -6.55 9.48
C ARG A 194 7.25 -6.81 9.44
N ARG A 195 7.77 -7.64 8.53
CA ARG A 195 9.24 -7.74 8.31
C ARG A 195 9.83 -6.51 7.60
N CYS A 196 8.97 -5.51 7.40
CA CYS A 196 9.25 -4.19 6.87
C CYS A 196 9.36 -3.09 7.95
N SER A 197 9.51 -3.49 9.22
CA SER A 197 9.80 -2.57 10.33
C SER A 197 10.71 -3.25 11.37
N TRP A 198 11.95 -2.77 11.48
CA TRP A 198 12.60 -2.76 12.79
C TRP A 198 11.82 -1.75 13.65
N LEU A 199 10.95 -2.25 14.51
CA LEU A 199 10.78 -1.85 15.91
C LEU A 199 9.51 -2.49 16.49
N LEU A 200 9.72 -3.16 17.62
CA LEU A 200 8.78 -3.30 18.72
C LEU A 200 8.45 -1.93 19.31
#